data_AF-A0A381JBM1-F1
#
_entry.id   AF-A0A381JBM1-F1
#
_cell.length_a   1.000
_cell.length_b   1.000
_cell.length_c   1.000
_cell.angle_alpha   90.00
_cell.angle_beta   90.00
_cell.angle_gamma   90.00
#
_symmetry.space_group_name_H-M   'P 1'
#
loop_
_entity.id
_entity.type
_entity.pdbx_description
1 polymer ?
#
loop_
_entity_poly.entity_id
_entity_poly.type
_entity_poly.pdbx_seq_one_letter_code
_entity_poly.pdbx_strand_id
1 'polypeptide(L)'
;MIMGPSASIIMRYRTQKDWILDQDAINQCVSLAYTKINSNNFKTTSGLAHGFAHMLWFFASIAQRQTSREIEELILEIDSIIRNKYTNDDGFIQIYCGGINKVSSSWCNGLSGLLIAYYEAYKANCLPQESVINLINQLKLIPLSCIPIICHGSLGIVEALQYVGQSFPNQTSEILSKLDTNFCSPEYIFNYFKNGKGRYPLSPGLMAGKAGALLHLCRSLDPTIKASPLTLGN
;
A
#
# COMPACT_ATOMS: atom_id res chain seq x y z
N MET A 1 -3.05 3.49 -7.12
CA MET A 1 -4.50 3.36 -6.78
C MET A 1 -5.36 4.59 -7.08
N ILE A 2 -4.84 5.83 -7.01
CA ILE A 2 -5.71 7.02 -6.88
C ILE A 2 -6.48 7.41 -8.14
N MET A 3 -6.03 7.13 -9.37
CA MET A 3 -6.86 7.25 -10.58
C MET A 3 -6.29 6.37 -11.69
N GLY A 4 -7.17 5.80 -12.52
CA GLY A 4 -6.81 5.13 -13.77
C GLY A 4 -7.45 3.75 -13.95
N PRO A 5 -7.33 3.17 -15.16
CA PRO A 5 -8.02 1.92 -15.52
C PRO A 5 -7.74 0.75 -14.58
N SER A 6 -6.50 0.64 -14.07
CA SER A 6 -6.11 -0.45 -13.16
C SER A 6 -6.92 -0.47 -11.86
N ALA A 7 -7.18 0.68 -11.24
CA ALA A 7 -7.98 0.74 -10.02
C ALA A 7 -9.44 0.37 -10.28
N SER A 8 -10.03 0.84 -11.39
CA SER A 8 -11.38 0.48 -11.81
C SER A 8 -11.52 -1.01 -12.10
N ILE A 9 -10.51 -1.62 -12.75
CA ILE A 9 -10.45 -3.06 -12.98
C ILE A 9 -10.46 -3.80 -11.64
N ILE A 10 -9.54 -3.49 -10.72
CA ILE A 10 -9.50 -4.19 -9.42
C ILE A 10 -10.78 -3.99 -8.61
N MET A 11 -11.40 -2.81 -8.69
CA MET A 11 -12.70 -2.59 -8.05
C MET A 11 -13.79 -3.51 -8.64
N ARG A 12 -13.79 -3.76 -9.95
CA ARG A 12 -14.66 -4.78 -10.55
C ARG A 12 -14.29 -6.18 -10.10
N TYR A 13 -13.01 -6.53 -9.99
CA TYR A 13 -12.61 -7.84 -9.42
C TYR A 13 -13.13 -8.03 -7.99
N ARG A 14 -13.21 -6.97 -7.19
CA ARG A 14 -13.68 -7.04 -5.80
C ARG A 14 -15.21 -7.06 -5.66
N THR A 15 -15.93 -6.46 -6.61
CA THR A 15 -17.39 -6.28 -6.53
C THR A 15 -18.18 -7.24 -7.43
N GLN A 16 -17.59 -7.76 -8.50
CA GLN A 16 -18.21 -8.65 -9.48
C GLN A 16 -17.48 -10.00 -9.49
N LYS A 17 -18.00 -10.98 -8.74
CA LYS A 17 -17.37 -12.30 -8.51
C LYS A 17 -17.16 -13.14 -9.76
N ASP A 18 -17.98 -12.95 -10.78
CA ASP A 18 -17.90 -13.69 -12.04
C ASP A 18 -17.19 -12.90 -13.15
N TRP A 19 -16.89 -11.61 -12.90
CA TRP A 19 -16.21 -10.78 -13.88
C TRP A 19 -14.71 -11.03 -13.85
N ILE A 20 -14.15 -11.34 -15.02
CA ILE A 20 -12.73 -11.57 -15.24
C ILE A 20 -12.27 -10.86 -16.52
N LEU A 21 -10.98 -10.59 -16.64
CA LEU A 21 -10.39 -10.12 -17.90
C LEU A 21 -10.27 -11.31 -18.86
N ASP A 22 -10.51 -11.04 -20.14
CA ASP A 22 -10.13 -11.96 -21.21
C ASP A 22 -8.60 -11.97 -21.41
N GLN A 23 -8.12 -12.98 -22.15
CA GLN A 23 -6.69 -13.19 -22.35
C GLN A 23 -6.02 -12.04 -23.12
N ASP A 24 -6.73 -11.43 -24.07
CA ASP A 24 -6.20 -10.31 -24.85
C ASP A 24 -5.96 -9.08 -23.97
N ALA A 25 -6.90 -8.79 -23.06
CA ALA A 25 -6.76 -7.72 -22.07
C ALA A 25 -5.63 -8.00 -21.07
N ILE A 26 -5.44 -9.26 -20.65
CA ILE A 26 -4.30 -9.67 -19.82
C ILE A 26 -2.99 -9.42 -20.57
N ASN A 27 -2.88 -9.90 -21.81
CA ASN A 27 -1.69 -9.74 -22.65
C ASN A 27 -1.36 -8.25 -22.86
N GLN A 28 -2.37 -7.42 -23.09
CA GLN A 28 -2.21 -5.97 -23.21
C GLN A 28 -1.68 -5.35 -21.90
N CYS A 29 -2.24 -5.73 -20.75
CA CYS A 29 -1.77 -5.24 -19.45
C CYS A 29 -0.31 -5.62 -19.19
N VAL A 30 0.06 -6.88 -19.46
CA VAL A 30 1.43 -7.39 -19.33
C VAL A 30 2.38 -6.63 -20.26
N SER A 31 2.01 -6.43 -21.52
CA SER A 31 2.81 -5.66 -22.48
C SER A 31 3.04 -4.20 -22.03
N LEU A 32 2.01 -3.56 -21.48
CA LEU A 32 2.13 -2.20 -20.92
C LEU A 32 3.05 -2.16 -19.69
N ALA A 33 3.01 -3.18 -18.84
CA ALA A 33 3.91 -3.30 -17.70
C ALA A 33 5.37 -3.45 -18.15
N TYR A 34 5.64 -4.31 -19.13
CA TYR A 34 6.98 -4.45 -19.71
C TYR A 34 7.47 -3.16 -20.37
N THR A 35 6.61 -2.45 -21.09
CA THR A 35 6.95 -1.13 -21.64
C THR A 35 7.37 -0.17 -20.52
N LYS A 36 6.66 -0.18 -19.39
CA LYS A 36 6.99 0.66 -18.23
C LYS A 36 8.31 0.24 -17.58
N ILE A 37 8.53 -1.05 -17.36
CA ILE A 37 9.77 -1.62 -16.81
C ILE A 37 10.98 -1.22 -17.68
N ASN A 38 10.87 -1.38 -18.99
CA ASN A 38 11.95 -1.17 -19.95
C ASN A 38 12.22 0.31 -20.28
N SER A 39 11.32 1.22 -19.89
CA SER A 39 11.47 2.65 -20.16
C SER A 39 12.66 3.33 -19.44
N ASN A 40 13.39 2.61 -18.56
CA ASN A 40 14.54 3.11 -17.77
C ASN A 40 14.30 4.48 -17.11
N ASN A 41 13.06 4.76 -16.74
CA ASN A 41 12.69 6.04 -16.16
C ASN A 41 13.09 6.06 -14.67
N PHE A 42 14.23 6.69 -14.37
CA PHE A 42 14.77 6.91 -13.02
C PHE A 42 13.79 7.64 -12.07
N LYS A 43 12.67 8.20 -12.58
CA LYS A 43 11.62 8.82 -11.76
C LYS A 43 10.55 7.84 -11.29
N THR A 44 10.57 6.59 -11.73
CA THR A 44 9.63 5.57 -11.24
C THR A 44 9.92 5.29 -9.78
N THR A 45 8.87 5.25 -8.95
CA THR A 45 9.01 4.95 -7.51
C THR A 45 8.82 3.47 -7.25
N SER A 46 9.26 2.98 -6.09
CA SER A 46 8.86 1.66 -5.58
C SER A 46 7.39 1.62 -5.13
N GLY A 47 6.79 2.78 -4.89
CA GLY A 47 5.51 2.95 -4.18
C GLY A 47 4.22 2.49 -4.86
N LEU A 48 3.15 2.41 -4.06
CA LEU A 48 1.84 1.89 -4.47
C LEU A 48 0.97 2.90 -5.23
N ALA A 49 1.20 4.20 -5.07
CA ALA A 49 0.37 5.18 -5.75
C ALA A 49 0.59 5.13 -7.27
N HIS A 50 1.86 5.10 -7.70
CA HIS A 50 2.28 5.27 -9.10
C HIS A 50 3.57 4.51 -9.48
N GLY A 51 4.03 3.58 -8.66
CA GLY A 51 5.32 2.90 -8.80
C GLY A 51 5.22 1.40 -9.06
N PHE A 52 6.32 0.69 -8.82
CA PHE A 52 6.41 -0.77 -9.00
C PHE A 52 5.44 -1.53 -8.10
N ALA A 53 5.23 -1.10 -6.85
CA ALA A 53 4.24 -1.73 -5.99
C ALA A 53 2.81 -1.60 -6.51
N HIS A 54 2.47 -0.55 -7.29
CA HIS A 54 1.16 -0.47 -7.94
C HIS A 54 0.97 -1.60 -8.95
N MET A 55 1.99 -1.89 -9.76
CA MET A 55 1.96 -2.99 -10.73
C MET A 55 1.89 -4.33 -10.00
N LEU A 56 2.73 -4.53 -8.98
CA LEU A 56 2.69 -5.72 -8.13
C LEU A 56 1.29 -5.96 -7.56
N TRP A 57 0.71 -4.93 -6.93
CA TRP A 57 -0.65 -4.97 -6.37
C TRP A 57 -1.71 -5.33 -7.42
N PHE A 58 -1.64 -4.70 -8.59
CA PHE A 58 -2.60 -4.92 -9.68
C PHE A 58 -2.55 -6.37 -10.18
N PHE A 59 -1.38 -6.86 -10.54
CA PHE A 59 -1.21 -8.22 -11.07
C PHE A 59 -1.49 -9.28 -10.01
N ALA A 60 -1.06 -9.07 -8.76
CA ALA A 60 -1.38 -9.96 -7.65
C ALA A 60 -2.89 -10.03 -7.35
N SER A 61 -3.60 -8.91 -7.51
CA SER A 61 -5.06 -8.88 -7.33
C SER A 61 -5.78 -9.67 -8.42
N ILE A 62 -5.26 -9.67 -9.66
CA ILE A 62 -5.78 -10.52 -10.75
C ILE A 62 -5.44 -11.99 -10.48
N ALA A 63 -4.20 -12.29 -10.10
CA ALA A 63 -3.69 -13.64 -9.86
C ALA A 63 -4.47 -14.40 -8.77
N GLN A 64 -5.04 -13.70 -7.80
CA GLN A 64 -5.96 -14.30 -6.79
C GLN A 64 -7.21 -14.95 -7.40
N ARG A 65 -7.62 -14.56 -8.62
CA ARG A 65 -8.83 -15.05 -9.28
C ARG A 65 -8.57 -15.72 -10.64
N GLN A 66 -7.44 -15.44 -11.27
CA GLN A 66 -7.07 -15.99 -12.57
C GLN A 66 -5.58 -16.34 -12.58
N THR A 67 -5.29 -17.63 -12.59
CA THR A 67 -3.92 -18.13 -12.75
C THR A 67 -3.45 -17.89 -14.19
N SER A 68 -2.33 -17.18 -14.34
CA SER A 68 -1.61 -17.01 -15.60
C SER A 68 -0.13 -17.00 -15.30
N ARG A 69 0.61 -17.84 -16.02
CA ARG A 69 2.06 -17.96 -15.87
C ARG A 69 2.75 -16.64 -16.16
N GLU A 70 2.28 -15.90 -17.15
CA GLU A 70 2.79 -14.60 -17.54
C GLU A 70 2.61 -13.56 -16.42
N ILE A 71 1.48 -13.60 -15.71
CA ILE A 71 1.22 -12.74 -14.55
C ILE A 71 2.17 -13.09 -13.40
N GLU A 72 2.35 -14.39 -13.10
CA GLU A 72 3.24 -14.86 -12.05
C GLU A 72 4.71 -14.48 -12.32
N GLU A 73 5.19 -14.73 -13.54
CA GLU A 73 6.55 -14.35 -13.97
C GLU A 73 6.76 -12.83 -13.85
N LEU A 74 5.78 -12.03 -14.27
CA LEU A 74 5.83 -10.58 -14.14
C LEU A 74 5.84 -10.12 -12.67
N ILE A 75 5.08 -10.76 -11.78
CA ILE A 75 5.09 -10.47 -10.33
C ILE A 75 6.49 -10.70 -9.75
N LEU A 76 7.11 -11.84 -10.08
CA LEU A 76 8.46 -12.19 -9.62
C LEU A 76 9.52 -11.22 -10.17
N GLU A 77 9.36 -10.79 -11.42
CA GLU A 77 10.25 -9.79 -12.02
C GLU A 77 10.12 -8.42 -11.35
N ILE A 78 8.89 -7.97 -11.05
CA ILE A 78 8.65 -6.72 -10.33
C ILE A 78 9.25 -6.78 -8.92
N ASP A 79 9.06 -7.90 -8.19
CA ASP A 79 9.70 -8.11 -6.89
C ASP A 79 11.24 -8.04 -6.99
N SER A 80 11.82 -8.73 -7.97
CA SER A 80 13.26 -8.69 -8.24
C SER A 80 13.76 -7.26 -8.51
N ILE A 81 13.01 -6.47 -9.29
CA ILE A 81 13.33 -5.06 -9.54
C ILE A 81 13.33 -4.25 -8.24
N ILE A 82 12.29 -4.40 -7.41
CA ILE A 82 12.19 -3.69 -6.13
C ILE A 82 13.37 -4.08 -5.23
N ARG A 83 13.60 -5.38 -5.02
CA ARG A 83 14.66 -5.87 -4.14
C ARG A 83 16.05 -5.47 -4.61
N ASN A 84 16.33 -5.55 -5.90
CA ASN A 84 17.69 -5.33 -6.41
C ASN A 84 18.01 -3.85 -6.69
N LYS A 85 17.01 -3.02 -7.03
CA LYS A 85 17.24 -1.62 -7.44
C LYS A 85 16.78 -0.59 -6.43
N TYR A 86 15.88 -0.95 -5.51
CA TYR A 86 15.32 -0.01 -4.53
C TYR A 86 15.74 -0.30 -3.10
N THR A 87 16.46 -1.39 -2.84
CA THR A 87 17.02 -1.66 -1.50
C THR A 87 18.36 -0.95 -1.34
N ASN A 88 18.54 -0.23 -0.24
CA ASN A 88 19.83 0.39 0.10
C ASN A 88 20.78 -0.60 0.78
N ASP A 89 22.00 -0.14 1.07
CA ASP A 89 23.04 -0.94 1.71
C ASP A 89 22.64 -1.44 3.11
N ASP A 90 21.74 -0.72 3.79
CA ASP A 90 21.19 -1.10 5.09
C ASP A 90 20.02 -2.13 4.98
N GLY A 91 19.64 -2.55 3.78
CA GLY A 91 18.58 -3.52 3.54
C GLY A 91 17.15 -2.93 3.52
N PHE A 92 17.00 -1.61 3.50
CA PHE A 92 15.70 -0.93 3.44
C PHE A 92 15.28 -0.58 2.03
N ILE A 93 14.00 -0.80 1.71
CA ILE A 93 13.42 -0.38 0.44
C ILE A 93 13.17 1.13 0.45
N GLN A 94 13.76 1.82 -0.51
CA GLN A 94 13.69 3.26 -0.72
C GLN A 94 12.61 3.63 -1.75
N ILE A 95 12.16 4.89 -1.72
CA ILE A 95 11.19 5.41 -2.70
C ILE A 95 11.76 5.41 -4.14
N TYR A 96 13.02 5.84 -4.30
CA TYR A 96 13.67 6.05 -5.60
C TYR A 96 15.00 5.28 -5.66
N CYS A 97 15.32 4.75 -6.84
CA CYS A 97 16.60 4.11 -7.13
C CYS A 97 17.77 5.13 -7.01
N GLY A 98 18.89 4.71 -6.41
CA GLY A 98 20.16 5.45 -6.41
C GLY A 98 20.17 6.78 -5.63
N GLY A 99 19.23 6.98 -4.69
CA GLY A 99 19.14 8.19 -3.87
C GLY A 99 19.67 7.98 -2.45
N ILE A 100 20.17 9.06 -1.83
CA ILE A 100 20.54 9.07 -0.40
C ILE A 100 19.26 8.95 0.45
N ASN A 101 19.13 7.85 1.20
CA ASN A 101 18.16 7.55 2.26
C ASN A 101 16.77 8.22 2.14
N LYS A 102 15.96 7.72 1.20
CA LYS A 102 14.54 8.11 1.03
C LYS A 102 13.57 7.00 1.44
N VAL A 103 13.83 6.35 2.57
CA VAL A 103 12.88 5.36 3.12
C VAL A 103 11.70 6.12 3.71
N SER A 104 10.48 5.62 3.50
CA SER A 104 9.26 6.26 3.98
C SER A 104 8.30 5.22 4.51
N SER A 105 7.61 5.54 5.60
CA SER A 105 6.50 4.73 6.12
C SER A 105 5.19 4.99 5.38
N SER A 106 5.11 5.97 4.47
CA SER A 106 3.87 6.36 3.79
C SER A 106 3.21 5.25 2.97
N TRP A 107 1.89 5.35 2.78
CA TRP A 107 1.15 4.48 1.86
C TRP A 107 1.46 4.78 0.39
N CYS A 108 1.53 6.05 -0.01
CA CYS A 108 1.62 6.40 -1.43
C CYS A 108 2.95 5.97 -2.06
N ASN A 109 4.07 6.18 -1.35
CA ASN A 109 5.41 5.95 -1.88
C ASN A 109 6.29 5.08 -0.99
N GLY A 110 5.82 4.68 0.19
CA GLY A 110 6.62 4.02 1.20
C GLY A 110 6.25 2.57 1.49
N LEU A 111 6.82 2.07 2.58
CA LEU A 111 6.71 0.68 3.03
C LEU A 111 5.28 0.24 3.31
N SER A 112 4.39 1.12 3.78
CA SER A 112 2.98 0.73 4.01
C SER A 112 2.23 0.45 2.71
N GLY A 113 2.57 1.12 1.62
CA GLY A 113 2.03 0.82 0.29
C GLY A 113 2.58 -0.49 -0.27
N LEU A 114 3.89 -0.68 -0.14
CA LEU A 114 4.56 -1.94 -0.49
C LEU A 114 3.94 -3.11 0.29
N LEU A 115 3.67 -2.92 1.58
CA LEU A 115 3.10 -3.94 2.45
C LEU A 115 1.75 -4.46 1.91
N ILE A 116 0.88 -3.56 1.42
CA ILE A 116 -0.37 -3.95 0.77
C ILE A 116 -0.10 -4.75 -0.51
N ALA A 117 0.79 -4.28 -1.39
CA ALA A 117 1.08 -4.97 -2.64
C ALA A 117 1.64 -6.38 -2.42
N TYR A 118 2.59 -6.52 -1.51
CA TYR A 118 3.21 -7.80 -1.16
C TYR A 118 2.22 -8.72 -0.46
N TYR A 119 1.31 -8.19 0.36
CA TYR A 119 0.26 -9.01 0.97
C TYR A 119 -0.74 -9.54 -0.08
N GLU A 120 -1.11 -8.74 -1.09
CA GLU A 120 -1.90 -9.26 -2.21
C GLU A 120 -1.16 -10.36 -2.97
N ALA A 121 0.15 -10.20 -3.20
CA ALA A 121 0.97 -11.20 -3.88
C ALA A 121 1.14 -12.49 -3.08
N TYR A 122 1.22 -12.39 -1.75
CA TYR A 122 1.17 -13.52 -0.83
C TYR A 122 -0.17 -14.26 -0.91
N LYS A 123 -1.30 -13.54 -0.87
CA LYS A 123 -2.63 -14.16 -1.02
C LYS A 123 -2.83 -14.85 -2.38
N ALA A 124 -2.14 -14.38 -3.41
CA ALA A 124 -2.11 -15.01 -4.73
C ALA A 124 -1.20 -16.24 -4.81
N ASN A 125 -0.48 -16.59 -3.73
CA ASN A 125 0.60 -17.60 -3.72
C ASN A 125 1.77 -17.30 -4.67
N CYS A 126 1.93 -16.06 -5.12
CA CYS A 126 3.02 -15.66 -6.01
C CYS A 126 4.30 -15.30 -5.25
N LEU A 127 4.17 -14.80 -4.01
CA LEU A 127 5.30 -14.47 -3.15
C LEU A 127 5.19 -15.17 -1.79
N PRO A 128 6.32 -15.53 -1.18
CA PRO A 128 6.32 -16.24 0.09
C PRO A 128 5.98 -15.31 1.27
N GLN A 129 5.60 -15.91 2.39
CA GLN A 129 5.16 -15.20 3.59
C GLN A 129 6.24 -14.24 4.13
N GLU A 130 7.50 -14.63 4.00
CA GLU A 130 8.69 -13.90 4.43
C GLU A 130 8.80 -12.52 3.78
N SER A 131 8.31 -12.37 2.55
CA SER A 131 8.32 -11.09 1.85
C SER A 131 7.41 -10.06 2.54
N VAL A 132 6.28 -10.50 3.10
CA VAL A 132 5.38 -9.65 3.90
C VAL A 132 6.00 -9.31 5.26
N ILE A 133 6.55 -10.32 5.93
CA ILE A 133 7.20 -10.17 7.25
C ILE A 133 8.39 -9.20 7.17
N ASN A 134 9.17 -9.26 6.10
CA ASN A 134 10.30 -8.36 5.86
C ASN A 134 9.85 -6.88 5.86
N LEU A 135 8.74 -6.55 5.19
CA LEU A 135 8.21 -5.18 5.14
C LEU A 135 7.69 -4.71 6.51
N ILE A 136 7.05 -5.61 7.27
CA ILE A 136 6.61 -5.32 8.64
C ILE A 136 7.82 -5.02 9.52
N ASN A 137 8.89 -5.82 9.42
CA ASN A 137 10.13 -5.61 10.18
C ASN A 137 10.80 -4.29 9.80
N GLN A 138 10.87 -3.94 8.51
CA GLN A 138 11.39 -2.64 8.10
C GLN A 138 10.56 -1.48 8.67
N LEU A 139 9.23 -1.59 8.69
CA LEU A 139 8.36 -0.59 9.33
C LEU A 139 8.65 -0.41 10.83
N LYS A 140 9.05 -1.46 11.56
CA LYS A 140 9.45 -1.35 12.98
C LYS A 140 10.70 -0.51 13.19
N LEU A 141 11.61 -0.52 12.22
CA LEU A 141 12.96 0.04 12.35
C LEU A 141 13.07 1.49 11.85
N ILE A 142 12.07 1.98 11.12
CA ILE A 142 12.10 3.34 10.54
C ILE A 142 11.22 4.32 11.33
N PRO A 143 11.45 5.64 11.20
CA PRO A 143 10.54 6.65 11.71
C PRO A 143 9.13 6.54 11.08
N LEU A 144 8.12 6.47 11.94
CA LEU A 144 6.72 6.49 11.52
C LEU A 144 6.24 7.95 11.41
N SER A 145 5.42 8.22 10.39
CA SER A 145 4.79 9.53 10.24
C SER A 145 3.94 9.86 11.46
N CYS A 146 3.98 11.12 11.92
CA CYS A 146 3.14 11.62 13.00
C CYS A 146 1.89 12.37 12.50
N ILE A 147 1.73 12.53 11.18
CA ILE A 147 0.61 13.28 10.61
C ILE A 147 -0.61 12.34 10.50
N PRO A 148 -1.76 12.64 11.14
CA PRO A 148 -2.91 11.74 11.14
C PRO A 148 -3.74 11.86 9.85
N ILE A 149 -3.17 11.46 8.72
CA ILE A 149 -3.83 11.37 7.41
C ILE A 149 -3.49 10.03 6.73
N ILE A 150 -4.24 9.67 5.69
CA ILE A 150 -4.14 8.36 5.04
C ILE A 150 -2.97 8.27 4.04
N CYS A 151 -2.84 9.22 3.12
CA CYS A 151 -1.94 9.09 1.96
C CYS A 151 -0.45 8.92 2.33
N HIS A 152 0.03 9.73 3.27
CA HIS A 152 1.42 9.73 3.72
C HIS A 152 1.55 10.02 5.21
N GLY A 153 0.49 9.72 5.96
CA GLY A 153 0.40 9.90 7.39
C GLY A 153 0.33 8.59 8.16
N SER A 154 0.23 8.70 9.48
CA SER A 154 0.13 7.58 10.43
C SER A 154 -1.10 6.70 10.16
N LEU A 155 -2.23 7.29 9.76
CA LEU A 155 -3.47 6.54 9.50
C LEU A 155 -3.33 5.58 8.32
N GLY A 156 -2.55 5.94 7.30
CA GLY A 156 -2.25 5.03 6.18
C GLY A 156 -1.44 3.81 6.61
N ILE A 157 -0.56 3.99 7.59
CA ILE A 157 0.24 2.91 8.19
C ILE A 157 -0.69 1.99 8.98
N VAL A 158 -1.55 2.56 9.83
CA VAL A 158 -2.54 1.79 10.61
C VAL A 158 -3.45 0.99 9.70
N GLU A 159 -4.02 1.60 8.65
CA GLU A 159 -4.91 0.88 7.74
C GLU A 159 -4.21 -0.27 7.01
N ALA A 160 -2.97 -0.06 6.54
CA ALA A 160 -2.18 -1.13 5.92
C ALA A 160 -1.91 -2.27 6.90
N LEU A 161 -1.49 -1.94 8.12
CA LEU A 161 -1.19 -2.94 9.17
C LEU A 161 -2.43 -3.67 9.66
N GLN A 162 -3.57 -3.00 9.79
CA GLN A 162 -4.85 -3.65 10.14
C GLN A 162 -5.29 -4.62 9.05
N TYR A 163 -5.12 -4.23 7.78
CA TYR A 163 -5.47 -5.09 6.65
C TYR A 163 -4.60 -6.35 6.60
N VAL A 164 -3.28 -6.21 6.73
CA VAL A 164 -2.35 -7.35 6.75
C VAL A 164 -2.46 -8.14 8.07
N GLY A 165 -2.77 -7.48 9.18
CA GLY A 165 -2.91 -8.07 10.50
C GLY A 165 -4.02 -9.13 10.61
N GLN A 166 -4.92 -9.20 9.64
CA GLN A 166 -5.88 -10.32 9.51
C GLN A 166 -5.17 -11.68 9.39
N SER A 167 -4.03 -11.72 8.68
CA SER A 167 -3.22 -12.93 8.51
C SER A 167 -1.92 -12.92 9.33
N PHE A 168 -1.49 -11.73 9.80
CA PHE A 168 -0.22 -11.53 10.52
C PHE A 168 -0.37 -10.80 11.86
N PRO A 169 -1.31 -11.18 12.74
CA PRO A 169 -1.67 -10.39 13.92
C PRO A 169 -0.50 -10.18 14.88
N ASN A 170 0.33 -11.21 15.07
CA ASN A 170 1.48 -11.16 15.98
C ASN A 170 2.59 -10.23 15.48
N GLN A 171 2.78 -10.15 14.17
CA GLN A 171 3.82 -9.33 13.56
C GLN A 171 3.42 -7.85 13.56
N THR A 172 2.13 -7.55 13.41
CA THR A 172 1.61 -6.18 13.28
C THR A 172 1.23 -5.51 14.61
N SER A 173 0.90 -6.29 15.65
CA SER A 173 0.29 -5.79 16.90
C SER A 173 1.10 -4.71 17.60
N GLU A 174 2.43 -4.88 17.69
CA GLU A 174 3.32 -3.93 18.36
C GLU A 174 3.29 -2.54 17.70
N ILE A 175 3.38 -2.49 16.37
CA ILE A 175 3.39 -1.22 15.61
C ILE A 175 2.01 -0.55 15.70
N LEU A 176 0.94 -1.35 15.58
CA LEU A 176 -0.44 -0.87 15.73
C LEU A 176 -0.65 -0.25 17.11
N SER A 177 -0.30 -0.97 18.18
CA SER A 177 -0.41 -0.47 19.56
C SER A 177 0.36 0.85 19.72
N LYS A 178 1.59 0.94 19.20
CA LYS A 178 2.40 2.17 19.27
C LYS A 178 1.74 3.34 18.53
N LEU A 179 1.15 3.11 17.37
CA LEU A 179 0.46 4.15 16.60
C LEU A 179 -0.82 4.61 17.32
N ASP A 180 -1.62 3.66 17.79
CA ASP A 180 -2.91 3.91 18.45
C ASP A 180 -2.76 4.65 19.78
N THR A 181 -1.71 4.39 20.56
CA THR A 181 -1.45 5.12 21.82
C THR A 181 -0.79 6.48 21.61
N ASN A 182 -0.30 6.78 20.40
CA ASN A 182 0.39 8.03 20.08
C ASN A 182 -0.35 8.80 18.98
N PHE A 183 0.14 8.72 17.74
CA PHE A 183 -0.24 9.58 16.62
C PHE A 183 -1.61 9.27 16.00
N CYS A 184 -2.24 8.17 16.41
CA CYS A 184 -3.56 7.75 15.94
C CYS A 184 -4.60 7.71 17.06
N SER A 185 -4.27 8.17 18.27
CA SER A 185 -5.25 8.26 19.35
C SER A 185 -6.34 9.30 19.02
N PRO A 186 -7.60 9.11 19.47
CA PRO A 186 -8.67 10.07 19.24
C PRO A 186 -8.31 11.49 19.71
N GLU A 187 -7.67 11.60 20.87
CA GLU A 187 -7.22 12.88 21.43
C GLU A 187 -6.16 13.55 20.55
N TYR A 188 -5.16 12.80 20.10
CA TYR A 188 -4.12 13.34 19.22
C TYR A 188 -4.71 13.83 17.90
N ILE A 189 -5.56 13.03 17.27
CA ILE A 189 -6.23 13.37 16.01
C ILE A 189 -7.05 14.65 16.19
N PHE A 190 -7.89 14.71 17.22
CA PHE A 190 -8.71 15.88 17.51
C PHE A 190 -7.85 17.14 17.70
N ASN A 191 -6.81 17.05 18.53
CA ASN A 191 -5.92 18.19 18.81
C ASN A 191 -5.15 18.64 17.57
N TYR A 192 -4.68 17.71 16.73
CA TYR A 192 -4.00 18.01 15.47
C TYR A 192 -4.88 18.84 14.53
N PHE A 193 -6.14 18.44 14.33
CA PHE A 193 -7.05 19.12 13.40
C PHE A 193 -7.69 20.37 13.99
N LYS A 194 -7.90 20.44 15.31
CA LYS A 194 -8.45 21.62 16.00
C LYS A 194 -7.46 22.79 15.97
N ASN A 195 -6.18 22.52 16.24
CA ASN A 195 -5.17 23.55 16.44
C ASN A 195 -4.30 23.78 15.19
N GLY A 196 -4.28 22.83 14.25
CA GLY A 196 -3.43 22.88 13.08
C GLY A 196 -3.83 23.97 12.08
N LYS A 197 -2.85 24.77 11.66
CA LYS A 197 -3.00 25.78 10.58
C LYS A 197 -2.35 25.35 9.26
N GLY A 198 -1.80 24.14 9.21
CA GLY A 198 -1.12 23.59 8.04
C GLY A 198 -2.09 23.11 6.95
N ARG A 199 -1.51 22.71 5.81
CA ARG A 199 -2.27 22.23 4.63
C ARG A 199 -3.24 21.09 4.94
N TYR A 200 -2.82 20.09 5.72
CA TYR A 200 -3.64 18.91 6.01
C TYR A 200 -4.75 19.19 7.04
N PRO A 201 -4.49 19.91 8.15
CA PRO A 201 -5.55 20.36 9.05
C PRO A 201 -6.67 21.14 8.37
N LEU A 202 -6.37 21.91 7.33
CA LEU A 202 -7.36 22.71 6.59
C LEU A 202 -8.03 21.97 5.43
N SER A 203 -7.55 20.77 5.09
CA SER A 203 -8.08 19.99 3.97
C SER A 203 -9.28 19.14 4.38
N PRO A 204 -10.39 19.16 3.63
CA PRO A 204 -11.52 18.26 3.85
C PRO A 204 -11.31 16.86 3.26
N GLY A 205 -10.20 16.61 2.55
CA GLY A 205 -10.03 15.39 1.75
C GLY A 205 -9.94 14.08 2.54
N LEU A 206 -10.39 12.99 1.92
CA LEU A 206 -10.31 11.64 2.48
C LEU A 206 -8.86 11.16 2.64
N MET A 207 -8.08 11.21 1.55
CA MET A 207 -6.70 10.74 1.56
C MET A 207 -5.74 11.67 2.32
N ALA A 208 -6.03 12.96 2.38
CA ALA A 208 -5.13 13.97 2.94
C ALA A 208 -5.91 15.09 3.63
N GLY A 209 -6.60 14.78 4.73
CA GLY A 209 -7.42 15.76 5.43
C GLY A 209 -8.35 15.16 6.48
N LYS A 210 -9.30 15.98 6.93
CA LYS A 210 -10.23 15.69 8.03
C LYS A 210 -11.10 14.46 7.79
N ALA A 211 -11.56 14.23 6.56
CA ALA A 211 -12.48 13.13 6.28
C ALA A 211 -11.84 11.75 6.50
N GLY A 212 -10.55 11.57 6.19
CA GLY A 212 -9.83 10.33 6.47
C GLY A 212 -9.65 10.08 7.96
N ALA A 213 -9.33 11.13 8.71
CA ALA A 213 -9.24 11.07 10.15
C ALA A 213 -10.59 10.74 10.81
N LEU A 214 -11.67 11.36 10.33
CA LEU A 214 -13.02 11.05 10.79
C LEU A 214 -13.40 9.60 10.49
N LEU A 215 -13.13 9.10 9.28
CA LEU A 215 -13.37 7.70 8.92
C LEU A 215 -12.65 6.75 9.88
N HIS A 216 -11.38 7.03 10.20
CA HIS A 216 -10.62 6.24 11.16
C HIS A 216 -11.29 6.22 12.55
N LEU A 217 -11.75 7.37 13.06
CA LEU A 217 -12.45 7.45 14.35
C LEU A 217 -13.81 6.74 14.32
N CYS A 218 -14.54 6.81 13.22
CA CYS A 218 -15.79 6.05 13.07
C CYS A 218 -15.52 4.54 13.12
N ARG A 219 -14.45 4.07 12.45
CA ARG A 219 -14.06 2.65 12.44
C ARG A 219 -13.55 2.15 13.80
N SER A 220 -12.94 3.01 14.62
CA SER A 220 -12.53 2.64 15.97
C SER A 220 -13.71 2.51 16.93
N LEU A 221 -14.79 3.27 16.71
CA LEU A 221 -16.04 3.15 17.45
C LEU A 221 -16.91 1.99 16.96
N ASP A 222 -16.96 1.77 15.65
CA ASP A 222 -17.74 0.71 15.02
C ASP A 222 -16.87 -0.14 14.08
N PRO A 223 -16.37 -1.30 14.57
CA PRO A 223 -15.56 -2.23 13.77
C PRO A 223 -16.30 -2.89 12.60
N THR A 224 -17.62 -2.73 12.49
CA THR A 224 -18.41 -3.21 11.33
C THR A 224 -18.22 -2.31 10.11
N ILE A 225 -17.72 -1.08 10.29
CA ILE A 225 -17.34 -0.21 9.18
C ILE A 225 -16.05 -0.74 8.54
N LYS A 226 -16.23 -1.46 7.44
CA LYS A 226 -15.15 -2.07 6.65
C LYS A 226 -14.60 -1.18 5.53
N ALA A 227 -15.17 0.01 5.34
CA ALA A 227 -14.73 0.91 4.29
C ALA A 227 -13.28 1.35 4.52
N SER A 228 -12.39 1.01 3.57
CA SER A 228 -11.04 1.56 3.50
C SER A 228 -10.75 2.02 2.08
N PRO A 229 -10.25 3.26 1.89
CA PRO A 229 -9.83 3.74 0.58
C PRO A 229 -8.55 3.05 0.09
N LEU A 230 -7.80 2.37 0.97
CA LEU A 230 -6.56 1.67 0.61
C LEU A 230 -6.80 0.25 0.10
N THR A 231 -7.91 -0.36 0.49
CA THR A 231 -8.26 -1.74 0.09
C THR A 231 -9.51 -1.78 -0.79
N LEU A 232 -10.07 -0.63 -1.18
CA LEU A 232 -11.24 -0.53 -2.06
C LEU A 232 -12.40 -1.47 -1.67
N GLY A 233 -12.57 -1.71 -0.36
CA GLY A 233 -13.56 -2.60 0.22
C GLY A 233 -13.03 -3.99 0.60
N ASN A 234 -12.96 -4.24 1.91
CA ASN A 234 -13.22 -5.52 2.60
C ASN A 234 -13.34 -5.31 4.10
#